data_AF-A0A6M0C3I5-F1
#
_entry.id   AF-A0A6M0C3I5-F1
#
_cell.length_a   1.000
_cell.length_b   1.000
_cell.length_c   1.000
_cell.angle_alpha   90.00
_cell.angle_beta   90.00
_cell.angle_gamma   90.00
#
_symmetry.space_group_name_H-M   'P 1'
#
loop_
_entity.id
_entity.type
_entity.pdbx_description
1 polymer ?
#
loop_
_entity_poly.entity_id
_entity_poly.type
_entity_poly.pdbx_seq_one_letter_code
_entity_poly.pdbx_strand_id
1 'polypeptide(L)'
;MKSFKTKLKLNNKQKTILAKHAGVARHAYNWGLATCIKEYEETKKRPSAITLHKRLVAEVKSINPWYYEKYKCLPQNALKDFETAFKHFLTIQN
;
A
#
# COMPACT_ATOMS: atom_id res chain seq x y z
N MET A 1 -20.28 24.97 6.28
CA MET A 1 -19.88 24.23 5.05
C MET A 1 -20.97 23.22 4.73
N LYS A 2 -21.65 23.29 3.58
CA LYS A 2 -22.66 22.27 3.21
C LYS A 2 -21.93 21.03 2.67
N SER A 3 -22.20 19.87 3.25
CA SER A 3 -21.66 18.57 2.79
C SER A 3 -22.60 17.97 1.76
N PHE A 4 -22.07 17.56 0.60
CA PHE A 4 -22.82 16.83 -0.42
C PHE A 4 -22.39 15.37 -0.42
N LYS A 5 -23.34 14.46 -0.26
CA LYS A 5 -23.09 13.02 -0.36
C LYS A 5 -23.15 12.60 -1.82
N THR A 6 -21.99 12.30 -2.41
CA THR A 6 -21.87 11.86 -3.81
C THR A 6 -21.43 10.40 -3.88
N LYS A 7 -21.81 9.71 -4.97
CA LYS A 7 -21.40 8.32 -5.25
C LYS A 7 -21.05 8.17 -6.73
N LEU A 8 -19.99 7.44 -7.03
CA LEU A 8 -19.64 7.05 -8.39
C LEU A 8 -20.61 5.97 -8.91
N LYS A 9 -21.25 6.20 -10.05
CA LYS A 9 -22.00 5.19 -10.80
C LYS A 9 -21.05 4.51 -11.79
N LEU A 10 -20.58 3.33 -11.42
CA LEU A 10 -19.56 2.59 -12.17
C LEU A 10 -20.20 1.46 -12.99
N ASN A 11 -19.72 1.28 -14.22
CA ASN A 11 -20.03 0.09 -15.01
C ASN A 11 -19.18 -1.12 -14.56
N ASN A 12 -19.46 -2.30 -15.12
CA ASN A 12 -18.77 -3.54 -14.73
C ASN A 12 -17.25 -3.47 -14.96
N LYS A 13 -16.80 -2.89 -16.08
CA LYS A 13 -15.36 -2.73 -16.38
C LYS A 13 -14.66 -1.85 -15.34
N GLN A 14 -15.26 -0.71 -15.00
CA GLN A 14 -14.70 0.22 -14.01
C GLN A 14 -14.65 -0.39 -12.60
N LYS A 15 -15.70 -1.13 -12.19
CA LYS A 15 -15.70 -1.86 -10.91
C LYS A 15 -14.56 -2.86 -10.83
N THR A 16 -14.36 -3.65 -11.89
CA THR A 16 -13.26 -4.62 -11.95
C THR A 16 -11.90 -3.93 -11.86
N ILE A 17 -11.70 -2.82 -12.57
CA ILE A 17 -10.45 -2.06 -12.51
C ILE A 17 -10.21 -1.57 -11.08
N LEU A 18 -11.20 -0.91 -10.46
CA LEU A 18 -11.07 -0.39 -9.10
C LEU A 18 -10.80 -1.50 -8.07
N ALA A 19 -11.46 -2.65 -8.19
CA ALA A 19 -11.23 -3.80 -7.32
C ALA A 19 -9.79 -4.32 -7.46
N LYS A 20 -9.26 -4.44 -8.68
CA LYS A 20 -7.86 -4.83 -8.90
C LYS A 20 -6.89 -3.79 -8.32
N HIS A 21 -7.19 -2.50 -8.45
CA HIS A 21 -6.35 -1.43 -7.88
C HIS A 21 -6.31 -1.50 -6.35
N ALA A 22 -7.48 -1.67 -5.73
CA ALA A 22 -7.59 -1.85 -4.29
C ALA A 22 -6.86 -3.12 -3.83
N GLY A 23 -6.92 -4.20 -4.61
CA GLY A 23 -6.17 -5.44 -4.36
C GLY A 23 -4.65 -5.22 -4.33
N VAL A 24 -4.09 -4.54 -5.35
CA VAL A 24 -2.66 -4.18 -5.38
C VAL A 24 -2.26 -3.32 -4.18
N ALA A 25 -3.04 -2.29 -3.87
CA ALA A 25 -2.75 -1.40 -2.75
C ALA A 25 -2.76 -2.16 -1.42
N ARG A 26 -3.79 -2.99 -1.19
CA ARG A 26 -3.91 -3.81 0.02
C ARG A 26 -2.76 -4.81 0.16
N HIS A 27 -2.41 -5.49 -0.93
CA HIS A 27 -1.30 -6.45 -0.92
C HIS A 27 0.03 -5.75 -0.61
N ALA A 28 0.31 -4.60 -1.24
CA ALA A 28 1.52 -3.84 -1.00
C ALA A 28 1.62 -3.34 0.46
N TYR A 29 0.50 -2.87 1.02
CA TYR A 29 0.43 -2.47 2.43
C TYR A 29 0.75 -3.63 3.37
N ASN A 30 0.06 -4.76 3.19
CA ASN A 30 0.23 -5.95 4.04
C ASN A 30 1.66 -6.51 3.95
N TRP A 31 2.21 -6.58 2.74
CA TRP A 31 3.60 -6.98 2.53
C TRP A 31 4.55 -6.01 3.23
N GLY A 32 4.35 -4.70 3.10
CA GLY A 32 5.19 -3.69 3.75
C GLY A 32 5.17 -3.81 5.28
N LEU A 33 3.98 -4.02 5.86
CA LEU A 33 3.81 -4.24 7.30
C LEU A 33 4.54 -5.51 7.77
N ALA A 34 4.34 -6.63 7.09
CA ALA A 34 4.98 -7.90 7.44
C ALA A 34 6.51 -7.81 7.37
N THR A 35 7.05 -7.19 6.31
CA THR A 35 8.49 -6.95 6.16
C THR A 35 9.03 -6.05 7.28
N CYS A 36 8.30 -5.00 7.65
CA CYS A 36 8.71 -4.12 8.75
C CYS A 36 8.75 -4.83 10.10
N ILE A 37 7.75 -5.66 10.39
CA ILE A 37 7.70 -6.43 11.65
C ILE A 37 8.91 -7.36 11.73
N LYS A 38 9.15 -8.15 10.68
CA LYS A 38 10.28 -9.08 10.61
C LYS A 38 11.63 -8.38 10.80
N GLU A 39 11.88 -7.30 10.05
CA GLU A 39 13.16 -6.60 10.14
C GLU A 39 13.35 -5.89 11.47
N TYR A 40 12.27 -5.40 12.06
CA TYR A 40 12.34 -4.78 13.38
C TYR A 40 12.66 -5.81 14.47
N GLU A 41 12.11 -7.02 14.39
CA GLU A 41 12.43 -8.10 15.32
C GLU A 41 13.94 -8.41 15.31
N GLU A 42 14.53 -8.52 14.11
CA GLU A 42 15.93 -8.87 13.88
C GLU A 42 16.91 -7.71 14.15
N THR A 43 16.61 -6.50 13.66
CA THR A 43 17.57 -5.38 13.60
C THR A 43 17.23 -4.21 14.51
N LYS A 44 16.03 -4.21 15.11
CA LYS A 44 15.43 -3.06 15.81
C LYS A 44 15.29 -1.80 14.95
N LYS A 45 15.41 -1.94 13.63
CA LYS A 45 15.25 -0.86 12.65
C LYS A 45 14.15 -1.21 11.67
N ARG A 46 13.48 -0.17 11.18
CA ARG A 46 12.43 -0.30 10.16
C ARG A 46 12.88 0.37 8.85
N PRO A 47 12.67 -0.26 7.69
CA PRO A 47 12.93 0.39 6.41
C PRO A 47 11.97 1.55 6.15
N SER A 48 12.41 2.52 5.35
CA SER A 48 11.56 3.63 4.87
C SER A 48 10.57 3.15 3.81
N ALA A 49 9.49 3.90 3.58
CA ALA A 49 8.53 3.60 2.52
C ALA A 49 9.19 3.49 1.12
N ILE A 50 10.23 4.30 0.87
CA ILE A 50 10.99 4.27 -0.39
C ILE A 50 11.78 2.98 -0.51
N THR A 51 12.47 2.57 0.55
CA THR A 51 13.23 1.31 0.58
C THR A 51 12.31 0.11 0.37
N LEU A 52 11.16 0.08 1.07
CA LEU A 52 10.13 -0.94 0.89
C LEU A 52 9.63 -0.98 -0.55
N HIS A 53 9.39 0.17 -1.19
CA HIS A 53 8.91 0.19 -2.57
C HIS A 53 9.92 -0.40 -3.56
N LYS A 54 11.22 -0.09 -3.39
CA LYS A 54 12.29 -0.66 -4.23
C LYS A 54 12.33 -2.18 -4.10
N ARG A 55 12.25 -2.69 -2.87
CA ARG A 55 12.24 -4.12 -2.58
C ARG A 55 10.98 -4.83 -3.08
N LEU A 56 9.81 -4.23 -2.87
CA LEU A 56 8.56 -4.74 -3.41
C LEU A 56 8.66 -4.92 -4.93
N VAL A 57 9.27 -3.96 -5.64
CA VAL A 57 9.47 -4.06 -7.09
C VAL A 57 10.42 -5.20 -7.46
N ALA A 58 11.49 -5.43 -6.69
CA ALA A 58 12.46 -6.49 -6.96
C ALA A 58 11.94 -7.89 -6.61
N GLU A 59 11.33 -8.04 -5.43
CA GLU A 59 11.00 -9.32 -4.81
C GLU A 59 9.57 -9.78 -5.12
N VAL A 60 8.61 -8.86 -5.12
CA VAL A 60 7.17 -9.18 -5.20
C VAL A 60 6.63 -8.95 -6.60
N LYS A 61 6.94 -7.80 -7.19
CA LYS A 61 6.36 -7.41 -8.49
C LYS A 61 6.81 -8.36 -9.61
N SER A 62 8.07 -8.79 -9.58
CA SER A 62 8.66 -9.72 -10.56
C SER A 62 7.95 -11.06 -10.59
N ILE A 63 7.56 -11.59 -9.43
CA ILE A 63 6.90 -12.90 -9.28
C ILE A 63 5.36 -12.82 -9.38
N ASN A 64 4.78 -11.62 -9.39
CA ASN A 64 3.34 -11.40 -9.41
C ASN A 64 2.92 -10.61 -10.67
N PRO A 65 2.65 -11.30 -11.80
CA PRO A 65 2.32 -10.65 -13.08
C PRO A 65 1.15 -9.66 -13.02
N TRP A 66 0.19 -9.89 -12.13
CA TRP A 66 -0.99 -9.03 -11.94
C TRP A 66 -0.64 -7.62 -11.43
N TYR A 67 0.56 -7.38 -10.91
CA TYR A 67 1.05 -6.02 -10.62
C TYR A 67 1.27 -5.18 -11.88
N TYR A 68 1.55 -5.79 -13.03
CA TYR A 68 1.80 -5.07 -14.29
C TYR A 68 0.51 -4.59 -14.95
N GLU A 69 -0.63 -5.19 -14.61
CA GLU A 69 -1.93 -4.75 -15.11
C GLU A 69 -2.39 -3.40 -14.52
N LYS A 70 -1.60 -2.82 -13.60
CA LYS A 70 -2.00 -1.72 -12.72
C LYS A 70 -0.91 -0.65 -12.65
N TYR A 71 -1.29 0.54 -12.18
CA TYR A 71 -0.38 1.67 -12.10
C TYR A 71 0.67 1.49 -11.00
N LYS A 72 1.92 1.87 -11.30
CA LYS A 72 3.07 1.90 -10.36
C LYS A 72 2.76 2.67 -9.07
N CYS A 73 1.97 3.74 -9.17
CA CYS A 73 1.68 4.61 -8.03
C CYS A 73 0.87 3.91 -6.93
N LEU A 74 0.13 2.83 -7.23
CA LEU A 74 -0.69 2.13 -6.25
C LEU A 74 0.15 1.54 -5.10
N PRO A 75 1.15 0.65 -5.34
CA PRO A 75 1.98 0.15 -4.26
C PRO A 75 2.83 1.24 -3.61
N GLN A 76 3.27 2.25 -4.37
CA GLN A 76 4.07 3.35 -3.83
C GLN A 76 3.27 4.18 -2.83
N ASN A 77 2.02 4.52 -3.17
CA ASN A 77 1.15 5.29 -2.29
C ASN A 77 0.67 4.45 -1.11
N ALA A 78 0.35 3.17 -1.32
CA ALA A 78 -0.01 2.27 -0.20
C ALA A 78 1.10 2.18 0.86
N LEU A 79 2.37 2.14 0.44
CA LEU A 79 3.51 2.14 1.37
C LEU A 79 3.75 3.49 2.06
N LYS A 80 3.41 4.61 1.40
CA LYS A 80 3.40 5.94 2.03
C LYS A 80 2.28 6.04 3.07
N ASP A 81 1.08 5.55 2.74
CA ASP A 81 -0.06 5.53 3.65
C ASP A 81 0.24 4.69 4.88
N PHE A 82 0.91 3.54 4.71
CA PHE A 82 1.46 2.75 5.80
C PHE A 82 2.42 3.55 6.68
N GLU A 83 3.39 4.26 6.11
CA GLU A 83 4.32 5.09 6.87
C GLU A 83 3.62 6.20 7.65
N THR A 84 2.64 6.87 7.04
CA THR A 84 1.81 7.88 7.72
C THR A 84 1.01 7.26 8.87
N ALA A 85 0.33 6.13 8.63
CA ALA A 85 -0.44 5.42 9.65
C ALA A 85 0.45 5.00 10.83
N PHE A 86 1.66 4.51 10.55
CA PHE A 86 2.61 4.12 11.58
C PHE A 86 3.11 5.32 12.40
N LYS A 87 3.43 6.44 11.75
CA LYS A 87 3.80 7.68 12.46
C LYS A 87 2.67 8.14 13.39
N HIS A 88 1.43 8.15 12.90
CA HIS A 88 0.27 8.51 13.71
C HIS A 88 0.06 7.57 14.88
N PHE A 89 0.23 6.25 14.66
CA PHE A 89 0.15 5.26 15.74
C PHE A 89 1.14 5.58 16.86
N LEU A 90 2.40 5.87 16.53
CA LEU A 90 3.42 6.23 17.52
C LEU A 90 3.14 7.55 18.24
N THR A 91 2.54 8.53 17.56
CA THR A 91 2.18 9.81 18.20
C THR A 91 0.97 9.71 19.14
N ILE A 92 0.09 8.73 18.94
CA ILE A 92 -1.09 8.50 19.81
C ILE A 92 -0.68 7.83 21.14
N GLN A 93 0.51 7.21 21.21
CA GLN A 93 0.99 6.51 22.41
C GLN A 93 1.66 7.45 23.45
N ASN A 94 1.59 8.77 23.26
CA ASN A 94 2.09 9.78 24.20
C ASN A 94 0.94 10.52 24.88
#